data_AF-A0A353PVT0-F1
#
_entry.id   AF-A0A353PVT0-F1
#
_cell.length_a   1.000
_cell.length_b   1.000
_cell.length_c   1.000
_cell.angle_alpha   90.00
_cell.angle_beta   90.00
_cell.angle_gamma   90.00
#
_symmetry.space_group_name_H-M   'P 1'
#
loop_
_entity.id
_entity.type
_entity.pdbx_description
1 polymer ?
#
loop_
_entity_poly.entity_id
_entity_poly.type
_entity_poly.pdbx_seq_one_letter_code
_entity_poly.pdbx_strand_id
1 'polypeptide(L)' 'MMEKKYNVESFNLDHDVVTAPYVRLAATYTGPNGDIVTKFDIRFTQPNKAFLSTGAMHTIEHLVAEYIRDEVSGVI' A
#
# COMPACT_ATOMS: atom_id res chain seq x y z
N MET A 1 -16.52 8.60 22.77
CA MET A 1 -16.49 7.12 22.70
C MET A 1 -15.12 6.75 22.13
N MET A 2 -14.44 5.71 22.64
CA MET A 2 -13.16 5.29 22.08
C MET A 2 -13.40 4.63 20.72
N GLU A 3 -12.72 5.10 19.69
CA GLU A 3 -12.82 4.57 18.33
C GLU A 3 -12.31 3.12 18.28
N LYS A 4 -13.03 2.24 17.59
CA LYS A 4 -12.67 0.83 17.47
C LYS A 4 -11.43 0.70 16.59
N LYS A 5 -10.31 0.26 17.17
CA LYS A 5 -9.07 -0.01 16.43
C LYS A 5 -9.05 -1.44 15.90
N TYR A 6 -8.72 -1.61 14.63
CA TYR A 6 -8.60 -2.89 13.95
C TYR A 6 -7.14 -3.34 13.85
N ASN A 7 -6.91 -4.65 13.83
CA ASN A 7 -5.56 -5.25 13.68
C ASN A 7 -4.98 -5.02 12.28
N VAL A 8 -5.84 -4.94 11.26
CA VAL A 8 -5.42 -4.65 9.88
C VAL A 8 -5.29 -3.14 9.75
N GLU A 9 -4.07 -2.66 9.47
CA GLU A 9 -3.77 -1.22 9.46
C GLU A 9 -4.70 -0.42 8.55
N SER A 10 -4.94 -0.90 7.33
CA SER A 10 -5.78 -0.19 6.35
C SER A 10 -7.24 -0.05 6.81
N PHE A 11 -7.74 -0.87 7.74
CA PHE A 11 -9.11 -0.72 8.26
C PHE A 11 -9.26 0.47 9.21
N ASN A 12 -8.15 1.04 9.67
CA ASN A 12 -8.13 2.27 10.46
C ASN A 12 -7.89 3.52 9.59
N LEU A 13 -7.71 3.37 8.27
CA LEU A 13 -7.61 4.49 7.34
C LEU A 13 -9.02 4.93 6.92
N ASP A 14 -9.34 6.20 7.12
CA ASP A 14 -10.50 6.81 6.50
C ASP A 14 -10.25 6.98 4.99
N HIS A 15 -10.98 6.22 4.19
CA HIS A 15 -10.81 6.20 2.73
C HIS A 15 -11.60 7.30 2.00
N ASP A 16 -12.50 8.02 2.70
CA ASP A 16 -13.25 9.12 2.09
C ASP A 16 -12.45 10.43 2.08
N VAL A 17 -11.42 10.54 2.91
CA VAL A 17 -10.59 11.76 3.04
C VAL A 17 -9.27 11.71 2.29
N VAL A 18 -8.89 10.56 1.72
CA VAL A 18 -7.68 10.44 0.90
C VAL A 18 -7.92 10.93 -0.52
N THR A 19 -6.87 11.42 -1.19
CA THR A 19 -6.92 11.86 -2.59
C THR A 19 -5.93 11.04 -3.42
N ALA A 20 -6.44 10.10 -4.23
CA ALA A 20 -5.62 9.34 -5.16
C ALA A 20 -5.25 10.18 -6.42
N PRO A 21 -4.10 9.93 -7.07
CA PRO A 21 -3.10 8.93 -6.73
C PRO A 21 -2.17 9.38 -5.58
N TYR A 22 -1.69 8.43 -4.77
CA TYR A 22 -0.75 8.72 -3.69
C TYR A 22 0.19 7.55 -3.37
N VAL A 23 1.30 7.87 -2.69
CA VAL A 23 2.13 6.91 -1.95
C VAL A 23 2.09 7.29 -0.47
N ARG A 24 1.69 6.37 0.39
CA ARG A 24 1.55 6.59 1.83
C ARG A 24 2.35 5.55 2.60
N LEU A 25 3.08 5.98 3.63
CA LEU A 25 3.63 5.06 4.63
C LEU A 25 2.47 4.41 5.40
N ALA A 26 2.19 3.15 5.09
CA ALA A 26 1.07 2.42 5.68
C ALA A 26 1.45 1.86 7.05
N ALA A 27 2.60 1.21 7.15
CA ALA A 27 3.09 0.69 8.42
C ALA A 27 4.60 0.55 8.42
N THR A 28 5.17 0.53 9.62
CA THR A 28 6.55 0.08 9.86
C THR A 28 6.49 -1.02 10.91
N TYR A 29 7.14 -2.13 10.63
CA TYR A 29 7.24 -3.29 11.50
C TYR A 29 8.70 -3.48 11.90
N THR A 30 8.94 -3.76 13.17
CA THR A 30 10.27 -4.13 13.68
C THR A 30 10.28 -5.62 13.97
N GLY A 31 11.17 -6.34 13.31
CA GLY A 31 11.40 -7.77 13.52
C GLY A 31 12.09 -8.05 14.86
N PRO A 32 12.11 -9.31 15.31
CA PRO A 32 12.67 -9.71 16.60
C PRO A 32 14.16 -9.40 16.75
N ASN A 33 14.89 -9.30 15.63
CA ASN A 33 16.33 -9.00 15.59
C ASN A 33 16.63 -7.53 15.29
N GLY A 34 15.61 -6.66 15.24
CA GLY A 34 15.76 -5.23 14.93
C GLY A 34 15.60 -4.87 13.45
N ASP A 35 15.39 -5.84 12.55
CA ASP A 35 15.12 -5.59 11.13
C ASP A 35 13.85 -4.73 10.96
N ILE A 36 13.85 -3.84 9.98
CA ILE A 36 12.71 -2.94 9.73
C ILE A 36 12.06 -3.31 8.40
N VAL A 37 10.76 -3.59 8.44
CA VAL A 37 9.92 -3.79 7.25
C VAL A 37 8.95 -2.63 7.13
N THR A 38 9.03 -1.90 6.02
CA THR A 38 8.17 -0.77 5.74
C THR A 38 7.14 -1.13 4.68
N LYS A 39 5.86 -0.97 5.00
CA LYS A 39 4.75 -1.21 4.08
C LYS A 39 4.26 0.12 3.52
N PHE A 40 4.18 0.22 2.21
CA PHE A 40 3.64 1.38 1.50
C PHE A 40 2.27 1.06 0.88
N ASP A 41 1.36 2.02 0.94
CA ASP A 41 0.10 2.05 0.20
C ASP A 41 0.32 2.90 -1.05
N ILE A 42 0.45 2.24 -2.20
CA ILE A 42 0.60 2.86 -3.52
C ILE A 42 -0.78 2.83 -4.18
N ARG A 43 -1.48 3.96 -4.11
CA ARG A 43 -2.89 4.06 -4.51
C ARG A 43 -3.01 4.71 -5.89
N PHE A 44 -3.51 3.96 -6.87
CA PHE A 44 -3.70 4.45 -8.23
C PHE A 44 -5.04 5.17 -8.42
N THR A 45 -6.14 4.63 -7.88
CA THR A 45 -7.50 5.14 -8.10
C THR A 45 -8.16 5.55 -6.81
N GLN A 46 -9.08 6.52 -6.91
CA GLN A 46 -9.84 7.01 -5.76
C GLN A 46 -10.74 5.89 -5.19
N PRO A 47 -10.64 5.56 -3.89
CA PRO A 47 -11.50 4.56 -3.25
C PRO A 47 -12.98 4.82 -3.53
N ASN A 48 -13.73 3.75 -3.82
CA ASN A 48 -15.18 3.79 -4.09
C ASN A 48 -15.62 4.67 -5.28
N LYS A 49 -14.70 5.20 -6.10
CA LYS A 49 -15.01 6.01 -7.29
C LYS A 49 -14.51 5.41 -8.58
N ALA A 50 -13.35 4.76 -8.56
CA ALA A 50 -12.76 4.11 -9.72
C ALA A 50 -11.90 2.90 -9.32
N PHE A 51 -11.71 1.98 -10.26
CA PHE A 51 -10.88 0.79 -10.09
C PHE A 51 -10.12 0.49 -11.38
N LEU A 52 -9.00 -0.22 -11.24
CA LEU A 52 -8.27 -0.78 -12.37
C LEU A 52 -8.95 -2.08 -12.81
N SER A 53 -9.13 -2.27 -14.12
CA SER A 53 -9.61 -3.55 -14.64
C SER A 53 -8.63 -4.67 -14.28
N THR A 54 -9.11 -5.91 -14.15
CA THR A 54 -8.27 -7.06 -13.78
C THR A 54 -7.07 -7.23 -14.71
N GLY A 55 -7.25 -7.07 -16.03
CA GLY A 55 -6.15 -7.17 -17.00
C GLY A 55 -5.09 -6.08 -16.82
N ALA A 56 -5.51 -4.84 -16.56
CA ALA A 56 -4.59 -3.74 -16.29
C ALA A 56 -3.84 -3.95 -14.97
N MET A 57 -4.55 -4.38 -13.92
CA MET A 57 -3.97 -4.65 -12.60
C MET A 57 -2.92 -5.78 -12.68
N HIS A 58 -3.23 -6.88 -13.36
CA HIS A 58 -2.29 -7.98 -13.56
C HIS A 58 -1.07 -7.54 -14.38
N THR A 59 -1.26 -6.71 -15.42
CA THR A 59 -0.13 -6.18 -16.19
C THR A 59 0.77 -5.31 -15.31
N ILE A 60 0.18 -4.44 -14.49
CA ILE A 60 0.93 -3.58 -13.55
C ILE A 60 1.68 -4.41 -12.52
N GLU A 61 1.08 -5.50 -12.00
CA GLU A 61 1.75 -6.42 -11.07
C GLU A 61 3.08 -6.95 -11.65
N HIS A 62 3.08 -7.47 -12.87
CA HIS A 62 4.30 -7.96 -13.52
C HIS A 62 5.32 -6.84 -13.77
N LEU A 63 4.89 -5.72 -14.34
CA LEU A 63 5.81 -4.63 -14.69
C LEU A 63 6.42 -3.96 -13.46
N VAL A 64 5.64 -3.76 -12.39
CA VAL A 64 6.14 -3.17 -11.15
C VAL A 64 7.08 -4.15 -10.45
N ALA A 65 6.73 -5.44 -10.39
CA ALA A 65 7.59 -6.44 -9.75
C ALA A 65 8.98 -6.53 -10.40
N GLU A 66 9.07 -6.45 -11.74
CA GLU A 66 10.35 -6.43 -12.43
C GLU A 66 11.08 -5.10 -12.19
N TYR A 67 10.49 -3.98 -12.62
CA TYR A 67 11.24 -2.72 -12.72
C TYR A 67 11.50 -2.03 -11.38
N ILE A 68 10.66 -2.20 -10.35
CA ILE A 68 10.89 -1.52 -9.08
C ILE A 68 12.17 -2.01 -8.38
N ARG A 69 12.60 -3.25 -8.67
CA ARG A 69 13.77 -3.86 -8.06
C ARG A 69 15.09 -3.33 -8.64
N ASP A 70 15.03 -2.75 -9.84
CA ASP A 70 16.17 -2.05 -10.45
C ASP A 70 16.41 -0.69 -9.78
N GLU A 71 15.34 -0.06 -9.28
CA GLU A 71 15.35 1.30 -8.73
C GLU A 71 15.46 1.34 -7.20
N VAL A 72 14.93 0.33 -6.50
CA VAL A 72 14.86 0.28 -5.03
C VAL A 72 15.36 -1.06 -4.51
N SER A 73 16.49 -1.02 -3.80
CA SER A 73 17.01 -2.19 -3.10
C SER A 73 16.12 -2.59 -1.91
N GLY A 74 15.99 -3.89 -1.65
CA GLY A 74 15.31 -4.41 -0.45
C GLY A 74 13.78 -4.48 -0.56
N VAL A 75 13.23 -4.41 -1.78
CA VAL A 75 11.81 -4.70 -2.05
C VAL A 75 11.51 -6.17 -1.76
N ILE A 76 10.51 -6.42 -0.91
CA ILE A 76 9.97 -7.74 -0.58
C ILE A 76 8.83 -8.05 -1.54
#